data_AF-A0A2A5FR65-F1
#
_entry.id   AF-A0A2A5FR65-F1
#
_cell.length_a   1.000
_cell.length_b   1.000
_cell.length_c   1.000
_cell.angle_alpha   90.00
_cell.angle_beta   90.00
_cell.angle_gamma   90.00
#
_symmetry.space_group_name_H-M   'P 1'
#
loop_
_entity.id
_entity.type
_entity.pdbx_description
1 polymer ?
#
loop_
_entity_poly.entity_id
_entity_poly.type
_entity_poly.pdbx_seq_one_letter_code
_entity_poly.pdbx_strand_id
1 'polypeptide(L)' 'MLSIPVKENDNIERCLKRFKKKFDRTKKMKELRSRREFVKPSLLNREAMKKAAYKNAKSLRED' A
#
# COMPACT_ATOMS: atom_id res chain seq x y z
N MET A 1 -12.30 -9.95 4.69
CA MET A 1 -12.59 -9.35 6.01
C MET A 1 -11.33 -9.46 6.86
N LEU A 2 -10.83 -8.36 7.45
CA LEU A 2 -9.64 -8.40 8.30
C LEU A 2 -10.05 -8.86 9.70
N SER A 3 -9.62 -10.05 10.11
CA SER A 3 -9.79 -10.56 11.47
C SER A 3 -8.43 -10.82 12.12
N ILE A 4 -8.34 -10.59 13.42
CA ILE A 4 -7.20 -10.96 14.26
C ILE A 4 -7.75 -11.77 15.43
N PRO A 5 -7.25 -13.00 15.67
CA PRO A 5 -7.66 -13.77 16.83
C PRO A 5 -7.13 -13.10 18.11
N VAL A 6 -8.01 -12.94 19.10
CA VAL A 6 -7.69 -12.41 20.43
C VAL A 6 -7.93 -13.53 21.45
N LYS A 7 -7.00 -13.74 22.39
CA LYS A 7 -7.14 -14.67 23.52
C LYS A 7 -7.52 -13.90 24.79
N GLU A 8 -8.08 -14.58 25.78
CA GLU A 8 -8.64 -13.97 27.01
C GLU A 8 -7.64 -13.14 27.84
N ASN A 9 -6.34 -13.43 27.75
CA ASN A 9 -5.28 -12.70 28.47
C ASN A 9 -4.41 -11.79 27.56
N ASP A 10 -4.80 -11.55 26.32
CA ASP A 10 -4.05 -10.66 25.43
C ASP A 10 -4.36 -9.18 25.73
N ASN A 11 -3.31 -8.36 25.86
CA ASN A 11 -3.48 -6.91 26.03
C ASN A 11 -4.14 -6.29 24.78
N ILE A 12 -5.28 -5.62 24.98
CA ILE A 12 -6.11 -4.98 23.95
C ILE A 12 -5.28 -4.05 23.05
N GLU A 13 -4.36 -3.27 23.62
CA GLU A 13 -3.53 -2.34 22.83
C GLU A 13 -2.68 -3.06 21.79
N ARG A 14 -2.14 -4.23 22.14
CA ARG A 14 -1.29 -5.02 21.25
C ARG A 14 -2.11 -5.57 20.09
N CYS A 15 -3.34 -5.99 20.35
CA CYS A 15 -4.29 -6.46 19.34
C CYS A 15 -4.66 -5.32 18.37
N LEU A 16 -4.97 -4.13 18.88
CA LEU A 16 -5.25 -2.95 18.04
C LEU A 16 -4.05 -2.55 17.17
N LYS A 17 -2.83 -2.54 17.73
CA LYS A 17 -1.62 -2.25 16.97
C LYS A 17 -1.39 -3.28 15.86
N ARG A 18 -1.63 -4.57 16.13
CA ARG A 18 -1.55 -5.63 15.11
C ARG A 18 -2.62 -5.43 14.02
N PHE A 19 -3.83 -5.05 14.40
CA PHE A 19 -4.92 -4.79 13.45
C PHE A 19 -4.57 -3.64 12.52
N LYS A 20 -4.10 -2.52 13.08
CA LYS A 20 -3.64 -1.37 12.30
C LYS A 20 -2.52 -1.76 11.33
N LYS A 21 -1.49 -2.48 11.79
CA LYS A 21 -0.42 -2.98 10.91
C LYS A 21 -0.93 -3.89 9.80
N LYS A 22 -1.91 -4.76 10.09
CA LYS A 22 -2.51 -5.68 9.10
C LYS A 22 -3.35 -4.90 8.07
N PHE A 23 -4.11 -3.91 8.50
CA PHE A 23 -4.85 -2.99 7.64
C PHE A 23 -3.92 -2.21 6.70
N ASP A 24 -2.85 -1.61 7.25
CA ASP A 24 -1.87 -0.84 6.47
C ASP A 24 -1.12 -1.72 5.47
N ARG A 25 -0.75 -2.95 5.86
CA ARG A 25 -0.11 -3.93 4.97
C ARG A 25 -1.01 -4.33 3.80
N THR A 26 -2.32 -4.41 4.02
CA THR A 26 -3.30 -4.73 2.98
C THR A 26 -3.50 -3.55 2.01
N LYS A 27 -3.02 -2.35 2.35
CA LYS A 27 -3.09 -1.13 1.52
C LYS A 27 -4.51 -0.78 1.05
N LYS A 28 -5.54 -1.22 1.78
CA LYS A 28 -6.95 -1.04 1.38
C LYS A 28 -7.34 0.43 1.26
N MET A 29 -6.82 1.29 2.13
CA MET A 29 -7.06 2.74 2.03
C MET A 29 -6.48 3.34 0.75
N LYS A 30 -5.30 2.88 0.31
CA LYS A 30 -4.68 3.34 -0.93
C LYS A 30 -5.49 2.89 -2.14
N GLU A 31 -5.96 1.64 -2.12
CA GLU A 31 -6.82 1.08 -3.17
C GLU A 31 -8.14 1.86 -3.29
N LEU A 32 -8.80 2.13 -2.18
CA LEU A 32 -10.04 2.94 -2.12
C LEU A 32 -9.83 4.34 -2.71
N ARG A 33 -8.74 5.01 -2.34
CA ARG A 33 -8.39 6.33 -2.90
C ARG A 33 -8.13 6.26 -4.41
N SER A 34 -7.41 5.25 -4.88
CA SER A 34 -7.13 5.10 -6.31
C SER A 34 -8.36 4.75 -7.15
N ARG A 35 -9.35 4.07 -6.56
CA ARG A 35 -10.59 3.68 -7.23
C ARG A 35 -11.68 4.75 -7.19
N ARG A 36 -11.46 5.86 -6.46
CA ARG A 36 -12.44 6.93 -6.31
C ARG A 36 -12.79 7.59 -7.64
N GLU A 37 -11.81 7.67 -8.53
CA GLU A 37 -11.93 8.35 -9.82
C GLU A 37 -11.53 7.38 -10.95
N PHE A 38 -12.17 7.51 -12.11
CA PHE A 38 -11.76 6.77 -13.30
C PHE A 38 -10.51 7.40 -13.91
N VAL A 39 -9.44 6.61 -14.02
CA VAL A 39 -8.21 7.02 -14.69
C VAL A 39 -8.06 6.23 -15.99
N LYS A 40 -7.97 6.94 -17.13
CA LYS A 40 -7.78 6.31 -18.43
C LYS A 40 -6.50 5.44 -18.44
N PRO A 41 -6.52 4.23 -19.04
CA PRO A 41 -5.35 3.35 -19.08
C PRO A 41 -4.08 4.00 -19.65
N SER A 42 -4.23 4.88 -20.64
CA SER A 42 -3.10 5.61 -21.24
C SER A 42 -2.38 6.52 -20.23
N LEU A 43 -3.11 7.12 -19.28
CA LEU A 43 -2.52 7.98 -18.25
C LEU A 43 -1.74 7.14 -17.24
N LEU A 44 -2.32 6.01 -16.79
CA LEU A 44 -1.65 5.07 -15.90
C LEU A 44 -0.33 4.55 -16.49
N ASN A 45 -0.36 4.15 -17.77
CA ASN A 45 0.83 3.66 -18.47
C ASN A 45 1.92 4.74 -18.57
N ARG A 46 1.52 5.98 -18.87
CA ARG A 46 2.46 7.12 -18.96
C ARG A 46 3.14 7.40 -17.63
N GLU A 47 2.40 7.39 -16.52
CA GLU A 47 2.96 7.58 -15.18
C GLU A 47 3.91 6.44 -14.77
N ALA A 48 3.54 5.19 -15.10
CA ALA A 48 4.40 4.04 -14.86
C ALA A 48 5.74 4.15 -15.59
N MET A 49 5.73 4.54 -16.87
CA MET A 49 6.96 4.73 -17.66
C MET A 49 7.85 5.85 -17.09
N LYS A 50 7.27 7.01 -16.74
CA LYS A 50 8.03 8.11 -16.12
C LYS A 50 8.72 7.66 -14.83
N LYS A 51 8.00 6.92 -14.00
CA LYS A 51 8.53 6.39 -12.74
C LYS A 51 9.64 5.36 -12.98
N ALA A 52 9.51 4.51 -13.99
CA ALA A 52 10.52 3.53 -14.37
C ALA A 52 11.81 4.21 -14.85
N ALA A 53 11.69 5.19 -15.76
CA ALA A 53 12.83 5.96 -16.25
C ALA A 53 13.59 6.66 -15.11
N TYR A 54 12.86 7.29 -14.18
CA TYR A 54 13.46 7.91 -12.99
C TYR A 54 14.24 6.92 -12.13
N LYS A 55 13.66 5.74 -11.84
CA LYS A 55 14.33 4.70 -11.05
C LYS A 55 15.58 4.17 -11.75
N ASN A 56 15.51 3.92 -13.06
CA ASN A 56 16.63 3.41 -13.84
C ASN A 56 17.79 4.41 -13.84
N ALA A 57 17.50 5.68 -14.14
CA ALA A 57 18.49 6.76 -14.10
C ALA A 57 19.12 6.96 -12.71
N LYS A 58 18.39 6.63 -11.63
CA LYS A 58 18.93 6.64 -10.27
C LYS A 58 19.87 5.45 -10.03
N SER A 59 19.49 4.24 -10.42
CA SER A 59 20.32 3.03 -10.26
C SER A 59 21.67 3.18 -10.96
N LEU A 60 21.66 3.61 -12.22
CA LEU A 60 22.85 3.85 -13.04
C LEU A 60 23.80 4.93 -12.50
N ARG A 61 23.35 5.74 -11.55
CA ARG A 61 24.18 6.75 -10.87
C ARG A 61 24.75 6.26 -9.54
N GLU A 62 24.13 5.25 -8.94
CA GLU A 62 24.55 4.66 -7.68
C GLU A 62 25.54 3.50 -7.90
N ASP A 63 25.56 2.92 -9.11
CA ASP A 63 26.63 2.05 -9.63
C ASP A 63 27.85 2.86 -10.11
#